data_AF-R6XIX9-F1
#
_entry.id   AF-R6XIX9-F1
#
_cell.length_a   1.000
_cell.length_b   1.000
_cell.length_c   1.000
_cell.angle_alpha   90.00
_cell.angle_beta   90.00
_cell.angle_gamma   90.00
#
_symmetry.space_group_name_H-M   'P 1'
#
loop_
_entity.id
_entity.type
_entity.pdbx_description
1 polymer ?
#
loop_
_entity_poly.entity_id
_entity_poly.type
_entity_poly.pdbx_seq_one_letter_code
_entity_poly.pdbx_strand_id
1 'polypeptide(L)'
;MNDNLKFLSQYMAKQFYKILKVNLINSTFEVIKNAKAESEKLYVGSDYNEYLKIYLNSNYIHVDDLDIVNEKLNLNFLKKYFSKNNNELDCWFRRKFEIDYRWTLVKIIKSEQFSVDHNIYYVMQDNDVPSKVKLNTKILDEYKILN
;
A
#
# COMPACT_ATOMS: atom_id res chain seq x y z
N MET A 1 -4.66 -26.67 -2.23
CA MET A 1 -3.86 -25.60 -1.62
C MET A 1 -3.64 -26.00 -0.16
N ASN A 2 -2.40 -26.00 0.35
CA ASN A 2 -2.09 -26.50 1.69
C ASN A 2 -2.69 -25.55 2.75
N ASP A 3 -3.44 -26.08 3.72
CA ASP A 3 -4.11 -25.28 4.76
C ASP A 3 -3.14 -24.39 5.56
N ASN A 4 -1.87 -24.80 5.68
CA ASN A 4 -0.82 -24.00 6.31
C ASN A 4 -0.48 -22.73 5.51
N LEU A 5 -0.52 -22.78 4.18
CA LEU A 5 -0.27 -21.61 3.32
C LEU A 5 -1.43 -20.61 3.43
N LYS A 6 -2.67 -21.11 3.47
CA LYS A 6 -3.88 -20.30 3.67
C LYS A 6 -3.93 -19.66 5.05
N PHE A 7 -3.54 -20.39 6.10
CA PHE A 7 -3.45 -19.81 7.45
C PHE A 7 -2.38 -18.72 7.51
N LEU A 8 -1.20 -18.96 6.93
CA LEU A 8 -0.10 -18.00 6.90
C LEU A 8 -0.48 -16.74 6.11
N SER A 9 -1.15 -16.88 4.96
CA SER A 9 -1.62 -15.74 4.18
C SER A 9 -2.65 -14.91 4.93
N GLN A 10 -3.62 -15.55 5.58
CA GLN A 10 -4.61 -14.87 6.42
C GLN A 10 -3.97 -14.18 7.63
N TYR A 11 -2.99 -14.81 8.28
CA TYR A 11 -2.28 -14.22 9.41
C TYR A 11 -1.47 -12.99 8.99
N MET A 12 -0.70 -13.09 7.91
CA MET A 12 0.04 -11.94 7.36
C MET A 12 -0.92 -10.83 6.92
N ALA A 13 -2.03 -11.19 6.28
CA ALA A 13 -3.06 -10.23 5.88
C ALA A 13 -3.68 -9.50 7.08
N LYS A 14 -3.79 -10.12 8.26
CA LYS A 14 -4.24 -9.46 9.49
C LYS A 14 -3.29 -8.37 9.97
N GLN A 15 -1.98 -8.50 9.71
CA GLN A 15 -0.98 -7.50 10.09
C GLN A 15 -1.05 -6.22 9.24
N PHE A 16 -1.59 -6.31 8.02
CA PHE A 16 -1.76 -5.14 7.17
C PHE A 16 -3.00 -4.37 7.56
N TYR A 17 -2.85 -3.12 7.98
CA TYR A 17 -4.01 -2.31 8.34
C TYR A 17 -4.72 -1.77 7.10
N LYS A 18 -4.01 -1.56 5.97
CA LYS A 18 -4.59 -1.03 4.73
C LYS A 18 -4.02 -1.74 3.50
N ILE A 19 -4.92 -2.03 2.55
CA ILE A 19 -4.58 -2.55 1.23
C ILE A 19 -5.27 -1.70 0.18
N LEU A 20 -4.49 -1.13 -0.74
CA LEU A 20 -4.99 -0.42 -1.92
C LEU A 20 -4.59 -1.16 -3.18
N LYS A 21 -5.45 -1.14 -4.18
CA LYS A 21 -5.12 -1.49 -5.56
C LYS A 21 -5.13 -0.21 -6.37
N VAL A 22 -4.05 0.05 -7.10
CA VAL A 22 -3.89 1.25 -7.91
C VAL A 22 -3.59 0.83 -9.33
N ASN A 23 -4.34 1.37 -10.29
CA ASN A 23 -4.06 1.18 -11.69
C ASN A 23 -3.22 2.33 -12.21
N LEU A 24 -2.05 2.00 -12.74
CA LEU A 24 -1.09 3.01 -13.15
C LEU A 24 -1.49 3.75 -14.42
N ILE A 25 -2.32 3.18 -15.29
CA ILE A 25 -2.68 3.82 -16.57
C ILE A 25 -3.82 4.82 -16.39
N ASN A 26 -4.93 4.37 -15.80
CA ASN A 26 -6.13 5.20 -15.64
C ASN A 26 -6.13 6.03 -14.35
N SER A 27 -5.06 5.95 -13.55
CA SER A 27 -4.91 6.68 -12.28
C SER A 27 -6.04 6.38 -11.28
N THR A 28 -6.66 5.20 -11.38
CA THR A 28 -7.72 4.82 -10.44
C THR A 28 -7.16 4.05 -9.25
N PHE A 29 -7.85 4.12 -8.12
CA PHE A 29 -7.57 3.25 -6.99
C PHE A 29 -8.83 2.67 -6.37
N GLU A 30 -8.65 1.52 -5.73
CA GLU A 30 -9.66 0.75 -5.02
C GLU A 30 -9.09 0.38 -3.64
N VAL A 31 -9.93 0.45 -2.61
CA VAL A 31 -9.53 0.07 -1.25
C VAL A 31 -10.04 -1.34 -0.98
N ILE A 32 -9.10 -2.30 -0.97
CA ILE A 32 -9.40 -3.71 -0.70
C ILE A 32 -9.56 -3.95 0.81
N LYS A 33 -8.77 -3.26 1.62
CA LYS A 33 -8.82 -3.37 3.08
C LYS A 33 -8.53 -2.01 3.71
N ASN A 34 -9.30 -1.66 4.73
CA ASN A 34 -8.99 -0.56 5.62
C ASN A 34 -9.40 -0.91 7.05
N ALA A 35 -8.46 -0.91 7.98
CA ALA A 35 -8.77 -0.99 9.40
C ALA A 35 -9.47 0.33 9.81
N LYS A 36 -10.61 0.20 10.50
CA LYS A 36 -11.65 1.22 10.75
C LYS A 36 -11.22 2.60 11.30
N ALA A 37 -9.94 2.85 11.59
CA ALA A 37 -9.46 4.08 12.22
C ALA A 37 -9.04 5.20 11.25
N GLU A 38 -8.90 4.95 9.94
CA GLU A 38 -8.69 6.05 8.98
C GLU A 38 -10.01 6.70 8.57
N SER A 39 -10.12 8.01 8.80
CA SER A 39 -11.32 8.78 8.49
C SER A 39 -11.76 8.61 7.04
N GLU A 40 -13.06 8.41 6.82
CA GLU A 40 -13.74 8.44 5.51
C GLU A 40 -13.39 9.68 4.67
N LYS A 41 -12.85 10.74 5.28
CA LYS A 41 -12.36 11.96 4.64
C LYS A 41 -11.17 11.77 3.68
N LEU A 42 -10.38 10.69 3.80
CA LEU A 42 -9.32 10.37 2.82
C LEU A 42 -9.87 9.74 1.52
N TYR A 43 -11.17 9.43 1.49
CA TYR A 43 -11.83 8.64 0.45
C TYR A 43 -12.65 9.53 -0.48
N VAL A 44 -12.09 10.65 -0.91
CA VAL A 44 -12.73 11.52 -1.90
C VAL A 44 -12.40 10.97 -3.28
N GLY A 45 -13.26 10.07 -3.77
CA GLY A 45 -13.22 9.60 -5.16
C GLY A 45 -12.31 8.41 -5.45
N SER A 46 -12.21 8.09 -6.74
CA SER A 46 -11.45 6.96 -7.28
C SER A 46 -10.12 7.37 -7.91
N ASP A 47 -9.71 8.64 -7.83
CA ASP A 47 -8.45 9.14 -8.43
C ASP A 47 -7.28 9.05 -7.45
N TYR A 48 -6.21 8.38 -7.88
CA TYR A 48 -5.03 8.13 -7.07
C TYR A 48 -4.19 9.38 -6.79
N ASN A 49 -4.11 10.32 -7.73
CA ASN A 49 -3.35 11.56 -7.51
C ASN A 49 -4.07 12.46 -6.50
N GLU A 50 -5.40 12.53 -6.56
CA GLU A 50 -6.20 13.21 -5.55
C GLU A 50 -6.03 12.56 -4.18
N TYR A 51 -6.12 11.22 -4.10
CA TYR A 51 -5.83 10.47 -2.88
C TYR A 51 -4.44 10.81 -2.30
N LEU A 52 -3.38 10.75 -3.13
CA LEU A 52 -2.02 11.03 -2.68
C LEU A 52 -1.88 12.49 -2.23
N LYS A 53 -2.49 13.43 -2.95
CA LYS A 53 -2.48 14.85 -2.59
C LYS A 53 -3.17 15.09 -1.24
N ILE A 54 -4.32 14.47 -1.00
CA ILE A 54 -5.02 14.57 0.30
C ILE A 54 -4.15 13.93 1.40
N TYR A 55 -3.54 12.78 1.12
CA TYR A 55 -2.69 12.08 2.08
C TYR A 55 -1.45 12.90 2.47
N LEU A 56 -0.76 13.51 1.50
CA LEU A 56 0.40 14.38 1.74
C LEU A 56 0.04 15.68 2.49
N ASN A 57 -1.16 16.23 2.25
CA ASN A 57 -1.63 17.44 2.94
C ASN A 57 -2.30 17.14 4.30
N SER A 58 -2.41 15.86 4.66
CA SER A 58 -2.92 15.47 5.98
C SER A 58 -1.83 15.61 7.04
N ASN A 59 -2.23 15.51 8.31
CA ASN A 59 -1.29 15.42 9.43
C ASN A 59 -0.86 13.97 9.75
N TYR A 60 -1.12 13.02 8.84
CA TYR A 60 -0.78 11.61 9.05
C TYR A 60 0.70 11.31 8.81
N ILE A 61 1.43 12.07 8.00
CA ILE A 61 2.85 11.80 7.71
C ILE A 61 3.70 12.78 8.53
N HIS A 62 4.82 12.31 9.08
CA HIS A 62 5.78 13.20 9.73
C HIS A 62 6.39 14.16 8.70
N VAL A 63 6.57 15.43 9.05
CA VAL A 63 6.97 16.48 8.11
C VAL A 63 8.27 16.15 7.35
N ASP A 64 9.30 15.62 8.02
CA ASP A 64 10.56 15.25 7.35
C ASP A 64 10.42 14.08 6.36
N ASP A 65 9.32 13.31 6.43
CA ASP A 65 9.10 12.16 5.55
C ASP A 65 8.18 12.50 4.35
N LEU A 66 7.67 13.73 4.25
CA LEU A 66 6.78 14.14 3.16
C LEU A 66 7.44 14.03 1.79
N ASP A 67 8.70 14.44 1.68
CA ASP A 67 9.43 14.43 0.42
C ASP A 67 9.65 13.00 -0.08
N ILE A 68 10.08 12.09 0.80
CA ILE A 68 10.31 10.69 0.42
C ILE A 68 9.00 9.96 0.06
N VAL A 69 7.91 10.28 0.75
CA VAL A 69 6.58 9.74 0.41
C VAL A 69 6.12 10.27 -0.93
N ASN A 70 6.22 11.57 -1.18
CA ASN A 70 5.85 12.15 -2.47
C ASN A 70 6.71 11.60 -3.62
N GLU A 71 8.03 11.48 -3.43
CA GLU A 71 8.94 10.94 -4.44
C GLU A 71 8.62 9.49 -4.77
N LYS A 72 8.42 8.63 -3.77
CA LYS A 72 8.22 7.19 -4.01
C LYS A 72 6.80 6.83 -4.41
N LEU A 73 5.80 7.59 -3.95
CA LEU A 73 4.40 7.27 -4.18
C LEU A 73 3.78 8.05 -5.34
N ASN A 74 4.43 9.07 -5.91
CA ASN A 74 3.85 9.73 -7.08
C ASN A 74 3.73 8.76 -8.28
N LEU A 75 2.66 8.95 -9.05
CA LEU A 75 2.28 8.06 -10.14
C LEU A 75 3.36 7.96 -11.24
N ASN A 76 4.08 9.05 -11.51
CA ASN A 76 5.13 9.09 -12.53
C ASN A 76 6.34 8.24 -12.14
N PHE A 77 6.76 8.32 -10.88
CA PHE A 77 7.81 7.48 -10.33
C PHE A 77 7.40 6.00 -10.41
N LEU A 78 6.18 5.67 -9.97
CA LEU A 78 5.68 4.29 -9.96
C LEU A 78 5.59 3.70 -11.37
N LYS A 79 5.06 4.46 -12.34
CA LYS A 79 5.03 4.07 -13.76
C LYS A 79 6.44 3.72 -14.25
N LYS A 80 7.40 4.63 -14.04
CA LYS A 80 8.79 4.43 -14.48
C LYS A 80 9.44 3.26 -13.75
N TYR A 81 9.20 3.11 -12.46
CA TYR A 81 9.79 2.06 -11.62
C TYR A 81 9.29 0.67 -12.01
N PHE A 82 7.97 0.49 -12.17
CA PHE A 82 7.35 -0.81 -12.48
C PHE A 82 7.30 -1.15 -13.97
N SER A 83 7.57 -0.20 -14.87
CA SER A 83 7.83 -0.48 -16.29
C SER A 83 9.11 -1.31 -16.52
N LYS A 84 10.01 -1.32 -15.53
CA LYS A 84 11.22 -2.15 -15.53
C LYS A 84 10.94 -3.53 -14.92
N ASN A 85 11.97 -4.36 -14.78
CA ASN A 85 11.92 -5.68 -14.13
C ASN A 85 11.82 -5.61 -12.58
N ASN A 86 11.31 -4.51 -12.03
CA ASN A 86 11.08 -4.39 -10.59
C ASN A 86 9.70 -4.95 -10.24
N ASN A 87 9.64 -5.80 -9.22
CA ASN A 87 8.40 -6.44 -8.77
C ASN A 87 7.86 -5.85 -7.46
N GLU A 88 8.73 -5.23 -6.66
CA GLU A 88 8.35 -4.62 -5.39
C GLU A 88 9.11 -3.31 -5.14
N LEU A 89 8.50 -2.45 -4.31
CA LEU A 89 9.07 -1.21 -3.80
C LEU A 89 8.65 -1.04 -2.34
N ASP A 90 9.62 -0.77 -1.47
CA ASP A 90 9.38 -0.42 -0.08
C ASP A 90 9.46 1.10 0.12
N CYS A 91 8.43 1.67 0.77
CA CYS A 91 8.40 3.05 1.23
C CYS A 91 8.18 3.07 2.75
N TRP A 92 9.18 3.54 3.49
CA TRP A 92 9.12 3.69 4.93
C TRP A 92 8.92 5.16 5.28
N PHE A 93 8.00 5.44 6.19
CA PHE A 93 7.81 6.77 6.75
C PHE A 93 7.18 6.65 8.14
N ARG A 94 7.26 7.72 8.92
CA ARG A 94 6.60 7.84 10.21
C ARG A 94 5.17 8.32 9.99
N ARG A 95 4.20 7.51 10.42
CA ARG A 95 2.78 7.82 10.39
C ARG A 95 2.29 8.18 11.78
N LYS A 96 1.49 9.24 11.89
CA LYS A 96 0.84 9.66 13.12
C LYS A 96 -0.28 8.67 13.46
N PHE A 97 -0.21 8.13 14.68
CA PHE A 97 -1.22 7.28 15.27
C PHE A 97 -1.60 7.85 16.64
N GLU A 98 -2.84 8.36 16.75
CA GLU A 98 -3.33 9.09 17.92
C GLU A 98 -2.39 10.26 18.31
N ILE A 99 -1.52 10.04 19.29
CA ILE A 99 -0.61 11.04 19.86
C ILE A 99 0.84 10.92 19.39
N ASP A 100 1.25 9.78 18.85
CA ASP A 100 2.65 9.48 18.52
C ASP A 100 2.86 9.09 17.06
N TYR A 101 4.12 9.07 16.63
CA TYR A 101 4.52 8.59 15.32
C TYR A 101 5.05 7.15 15.39
N ARG A 102 4.61 6.30 14.47
CA ARG A 102 5.09 4.92 14.30
C ARG A 102 5.66 4.71 12.90
N TRP A 103 6.61 3.80 12.76
CA TRP A 103 7.17 3.47 11.46
C TRP A 103 6.17 2.65 10.64
N THR A 104 5.72 3.20 9.53
CA THR A 104 4.85 2.51 8.59
C THR A 104 5.66 2.07 7.38
N LEU A 105 5.53 0.79 7.01
CA LEU A 105 5.92 0.30 5.70
C LEU A 105 4.71 0.33 4.80
N VAL A 106 4.86 0.99 3.66
CA VAL A 106 4.05 0.77 2.48
C VAL A 106 4.88 -0.08 1.53
N LYS A 107 4.54 -1.36 1.42
CA LYS A 107 5.09 -2.23 0.39
C LYS A 107 4.20 -2.16 -0.83
N ILE A 108 4.79 -1.92 -1.98
CA ILE A 108 4.10 -1.77 -3.25
C ILE A 108 4.49 -2.94 -4.13
N ILE A 109 3.51 -3.72 -4.54
CA ILE A 109 3.70 -5.00 -5.21
C ILE A 109 3.07 -4.94 -6.59
N LYS A 110 3.84 -5.34 -7.60
CA LYS A 110 3.38 -5.45 -8.98
C LYS A 110 2.37 -6.61 -9.11
N SER A 111 1.25 -6.39 -9.81
CA SER A 111 0.31 -7.47 -10.13
C SER A 111 0.98 -8.58 -10.93
N GLU A 112 0.59 -9.85 -10.69
CA GLU A 112 1.06 -10.97 -11.53
C GLU A 112 0.63 -10.81 -12.99
N GLN A 113 -0.50 -10.12 -13.22
CA GLN A 113 -1.05 -9.82 -14.55
C GLN A 113 -0.76 -8.38 -15.00
N PHE A 114 0.32 -7.76 -14.51
CA PHE A 114 0.61 -6.34 -14.74
C PHE A 114 0.67 -5.93 -16.21
N SER A 115 1.10 -6.82 -17.11
CA SER A 115 1.12 -6.54 -18.56
C SER A 115 -0.27 -6.32 -19.16
N VAL A 116 -1.31 -6.81 -18.48
CA VAL A 116 -2.72 -6.67 -18.88
C VAL A 116 -3.39 -5.60 -18.04
N ASP A 117 -3.31 -5.73 -16.71
CA ASP A 117 -4.12 -4.95 -15.79
C ASP A 117 -3.47 -3.65 -15.31
N HIS A 118 -2.14 -3.53 -15.45
CA HIS A 118 -1.33 -2.39 -15.02
C HIS A 118 -1.52 -2.01 -13.55
N ASN A 119 -1.90 -2.97 -12.71
CA ASN A 119 -2.20 -2.74 -11.30
C ASN A 119 -0.99 -2.95 -10.40
N ILE A 120 -0.90 -2.13 -9.36
CA ILE A 120 -0.02 -2.33 -8.21
C ILE A 120 -0.85 -2.39 -6.93
N TYR A 121 -0.31 -3.05 -5.91
CA TYR A 121 -0.95 -3.19 -4.62
C TYR A 121 -0.12 -2.56 -3.53
N TYR A 122 -0.73 -1.65 -2.77
CA TYR A 122 -0.16 -1.08 -1.57
C TYR A 122 -0.56 -1.97 -0.41
N VAL A 123 0.41 -2.35 0.39
CA VAL A 123 0.21 -3.14 1.59
C VAL A 123 0.86 -2.40 2.73
N MET A 124 0.05 -1.88 3.64
CA MET A 124 0.51 -1.00 4.71
C MET A 124 0.51 -1.74 6.05
N GLN A 125 1.64 -1.69 6.75
CA GLN A 125 1.81 -2.21 8.11
C GLN A 125 2.49 -1.17 8.99
N ASP A 126 1.98 -1.02 10.20
CA ASP A 126 2.63 -0.21 11.24
C ASP A 126 3.58 -1.10 12.04
N ASN A 127 4.74 -0.56 12.38
CA ASN A 127 5.79 -1.20 13.17
C ASN A 127 6.40 -0.18 14.13
N ASP A 128 6.94 -0.67 15.25
CA ASP A 128 7.72 0.19 16.16
C ASP A 128 9.12 0.48 15.61
N VAL A 129 9.61 -0.34 14.67
CA VAL A 129 10.90 -0.19 13.98
C VAL A 129 10.81 -0.60 12.50
N PRO A 130 11.64 -0.03 11.60
CA PRO A 130 11.70 -0.47 10.21
C PRO A 130 12.21 -1.92 10.08
N SER A 131 11.30 -2.88 10.01
CA SER A 131 11.61 -4.31 9.85
C SER A 131 11.36 -4.77 8.41
N LYS A 132 12.35 -5.43 7.78
CA LYS A 132 12.21 -5.97 6.42
C LYS A 132 11.34 -7.23 6.39
N VAL A 133 10.02 -7.07 6.43
CA VAL A 133 9.09 -8.18 6.21
C VAL A 133 9.05 -8.50 4.72
N LYS A 134 9.40 -9.74 4.34
CA LYS A 134 9.17 -10.25 2.98
C LYS A 134 7.72 -10.67 2.85
N LEU A 135 7.04 -10.08 1.88
CA LEU A 135 5.62 -10.26 1.60
C LEU A 135 5.49 -11.08 0.33
N ASN A 136 4.70 -12.16 0.36
CA ASN A 136 4.50 -13.03 -0.80
C ASN A 136 3.25 -12.56 -1.58
N THR A 137 3.36 -12.36 -2.90
CA THR A 137 2.27 -11.89 -3.77
C THR A 137 1.05 -12.81 -3.71
N LYS A 138 1.24 -14.12 -3.51
CA LYS A 138 0.16 -15.10 -3.33
C LYS A 138 -0.79 -14.76 -2.17
N ILE A 139 -0.30 -14.05 -1.14
CA ILE A 139 -1.11 -13.65 0.02
C ILE A 139 -2.20 -12.66 -0.40
N LEU A 140 -1.92 -11.79 -1.38
CA LEU A 140 -2.88 -10.80 -1.87
C LEU A 140 -3.96 -11.43 -2.75
N ASP A 141 -3.61 -12.43 -3.56
CA ASP A 141 -4.57 -13.14 -4.40
C ASP A 141 -5.44 -14.10 -3.59
N GLU A 142 -4.91 -14.72 -2.52
CA GLU A 142 -5.69 -15.50 -1.58
C GLU A 142 -6.70 -14.64 -0.78
N TYR A 143 -6.41 -13.36 -0.55
CA TYR A 143 -7.37 -12.43 0.06
C TYR A 143 -8.54 -12.11 -0.88
N LYS A 144 -8.33 -12.09 -2.21
CA LYS A 144 -9.41 -11.87 -3.20
C LYS A 144 -10.39 -13.04 -3.31
N ILE A 145 -10.06 -14.21 -2.78
CA ILE A 145 -10.95 -15.40 -2.76
C ILE A 145 -11.84 -15.40 -1.48
N LEU A 146 -11.70 -14.42 -0.59
CA LEU A 146 -12.40 -14.38 0.70
C LEU A 146 -13.46 -13.28 0.84
N ASN A 147 -13.86 -12.62 -0.27
CA ASN A 147 -15.06 -11.78 -0.31
C ASN A 147 -16.08 -12.36 -1.29
#